data_AF-A0A3D4T4I0-F1
#
_entry.id   AF-A0A3D4T4I0-F1
#
_cell.length_a   1.000
_cell.length_b   1.000
_cell.length_c   1.000
_cell.angle_alpha   90.00
_cell.angle_beta   90.00
_cell.angle_gamma   90.00
#
_symmetry.space_group_name_H-M   'P 1'
#
loop_
_entity.id
_entity.type
_entity.pdbx_description
1 polymer ?
#
loop_
_entity_poly.entity_id
_entity_poly.type
_entity_poly.pdbx_seq_one_letter_code
_entity_poly.pdbx_strand_id
1 'polypeptide(L)'
;MFEREFSGLFYGLAAGMMLETVCPDSVCFYSVMLTLIGFTTGMLITYLMRNNLVTAMIFTFAFSLILNSLYCLFFFVFDGINITFVFYLKYYFLSAIYTTIFTPIFYLIVRVIVKKFN
;
A
#
# COMPACT_ATOMS: atom_id res chain seq x y z
N MET A 1 7.16 3.02 17.17
CA MET A 1 7.15 3.09 18.65
C MET A 1 6.51 1.79 19.11
N PHE A 2 7.27 0.89 19.75
CA PHE A 2 7.05 -0.55 20.01
C PHE A 2 6.71 -1.51 18.85
N GLU A 3 6.34 -0.98 17.70
CA GLU A 3 5.97 -1.78 16.54
C GLU A 3 7.15 -1.89 15.56
N ARG A 4 7.90 -3.00 15.68
CA ARG A 4 8.93 -3.42 14.72
C ARG A 4 8.28 -3.90 13.41
N GLU A 5 9.13 -4.24 12.43
CA GLU A 5 8.86 -5.01 11.20
C GLU A 5 7.65 -5.96 11.30
N PHE A 6 7.52 -6.69 12.41
CA PHE A 6 6.41 -7.61 12.69
C PHE A 6 5.04 -6.95 12.79
N SER A 7 4.92 -5.80 13.44
CA SER A 7 3.64 -5.09 13.53
C SER A 7 3.21 -4.59 12.15
N GLY A 8 4.15 -4.05 11.37
CA GLY A 8 3.90 -3.67 9.97
C GLY A 8 3.43 -4.86 9.12
N LEU A 9 4.02 -6.04 9.34
CA LEU A 9 3.60 -7.28 8.70
C LEU A 9 2.17 -7.68 9.10
N PHE A 10 1.82 -7.66 10.39
CA PHE A 10 0.48 -8.03 10.85
C PHE A 10 -0.60 -7.05 10.40
N TYR A 11 -0.34 -5.74 10.41
CA TYR A 11 -1.27 -4.76 9.84
C TYR A 11 -1.42 -4.93 8.33
N GLY A 12 -0.33 -5.21 7.61
CA GLY A 12 -0.37 -5.52 6.19
C GLY A 12 -1.21 -6.77 5.88
N LEU A 13 -1.09 -7.81 6.72
CA LEU A 13 -1.88 -9.04 6.61
C LEU A 13 -3.36 -8.79 6.83
N ALA A 14 -3.71 -8.13 7.94
CA ALA A 14 -5.10 -7.84 8.26
C ALA A 14 -5.76 -6.97 7.18
N ALA A 15 -5.05 -5.93 6.71
CA ALA A 15 -5.54 -5.05 5.65
C ALA A 15 -5.72 -5.81 4.32
N GLY A 16 -4.79 -6.68 3.96
CA GLY A 16 -4.89 -7.45 2.72
C GLY A 16 -5.97 -8.53 2.75
N MET A 17 -6.15 -9.23 3.88
CA MET A 17 -7.29 -10.13 4.07
C MET A 17 -8.63 -9.41 3.95
N MET A 18 -8.75 -8.21 4.53
CA MET A 18 -9.95 -7.39 4.38
C MET A 18 -10.20 -7.02 2.92
N LEU A 19 -9.16 -6.64 2.17
CA LEU A 19 -9.31 -6.27 0.76
C LEU A 19 -9.75 -7.45 -0.11
N GLU A 20 -9.30 -8.66 0.20
CA GLU A 20 -9.67 -9.88 -0.53
C GLU A 20 -11.14 -10.25 -0.38
N THR A 21 -11.75 -9.95 0.78
CA THR A 21 -13.19 -10.18 0.95
C THR A 21 -14.04 -9.35 -0.02
N VAL A 22 -13.52 -8.22 -0.51
CA VAL A 22 -14.17 -7.34 -1.48
C VAL A 22 -13.84 -7.73 -2.92
N CYS A 23 -12.72 -8.45 -3.14
CA CYS A 23 -12.21 -8.80 -4.46
C CYS A 23 -11.88 -10.31 -4.54
N PRO A 24 -12.88 -11.20 -4.61
CA PRO A 24 -12.71 -12.64 -4.48
C PRO A 24 -11.92 -13.29 -5.63
N ASP A 25 -11.82 -12.63 -6.79
CA ASP A 25 -11.09 -13.13 -7.96
C ASP A 25 -9.57 -13.12 -7.75
N SER A 26 -9.10 -12.35 -6.78
CA SER A 26 -7.67 -12.18 -6.49
C SER A 26 -7.18 -13.23 -5.51
N VAL A 27 -6.70 -14.37 -6.04
CA VAL A 27 -6.22 -15.55 -5.28
C VAL A 27 -5.13 -15.19 -4.26
N CYS A 28 -5.51 -14.77 -3.07
CA CYS A 28 -4.62 -14.35 -1.97
C CYS A 28 -3.59 -13.26 -2.33
N PHE A 29 -3.80 -12.53 -3.45
CA PHE A 29 -2.79 -11.62 -3.99
C PHE A 29 -2.58 -10.39 -3.10
N TYR A 30 -3.67 -9.79 -2.64
CA TYR A 30 -3.59 -8.56 -1.86
C TYR A 30 -3.07 -8.81 -0.44
N SER A 31 -3.40 -9.95 0.16
CA SER A 31 -2.88 -10.37 1.46
C SER A 31 -1.37 -10.59 1.43
N VAL A 32 -0.84 -11.24 0.39
CA VAL A 32 0.61 -11.44 0.23
C VAL A 32 1.33 -10.13 -0.11
N MET A 33 0.77 -9.30 -0.99
CA MET A 33 1.44 -8.06 -1.37
C MET A 33 1.43 -7.02 -0.25
N LEU A 34 0.31 -6.84 0.45
CA LEU A 34 0.21 -5.87 1.55
C LEU A 34 1.01 -6.31 2.78
N THR A 35 1.19 -7.61 3.04
CA THR A 35 2.12 -8.08 4.08
C THR A 35 3.57 -7.72 3.77
N LEU A 36 4.03 -7.95 2.54
CA LEU A 36 5.39 -7.59 2.12
C LEU A 36 5.61 -6.08 2.16
N ILE A 37 4.63 -5.29 1.70
CA ILE A 37 4.66 -3.83 1.76
C ILE A 37 4.65 -3.35 3.22
N GLY A 38 3.82 -3.93 4.08
CA GLY A 38 3.76 -3.63 5.51
C GLY A 38 5.07 -3.95 6.24
N PHE A 39 5.70 -5.07 5.91
CA PHE A 39 6.99 -5.46 6.47
C PHE A 39 8.12 -4.52 6.02
N THR A 40 8.22 -4.24 4.71
CA THR A 40 9.25 -3.36 4.15
C THR A 40 9.11 -1.92 4.64
N THR A 41 7.89 -1.39 4.75
CA THR A 41 7.64 -0.07 5.33
C THR A 41 8.02 0.00 6.81
N GLY A 42 7.69 -1.02 7.60
CA GLY A 42 8.10 -1.12 9.01
C GLY A 42 9.62 -1.15 9.19
N MET A 43 10.33 -1.88 8.32
CA MET A 43 11.79 -1.94 8.30
C MET A 43 12.40 -0.59 7.91
N LEU A 44 11.89 0.06 6.86
CA LEU A 44 12.39 1.35 6.38
C LEU A 44 12.23 2.48 7.40
N ILE A 45 11.11 2.54 8.12
CA ILE A 45 10.89 3.53 9.18
C ILE A 45 11.84 3.31 10.35
N THR A 46 12.20 2.05 10.64
CA THR A 46 13.08 1.69 11.76
C THR A 46 14.56 1.98 11.47
N TYR A 47 15.01 1.70 10.23
CA TYR A 47 16.43 1.73 9.89
C TYR A 47 16.86 2.93 9.02
N LEU A 48 15.98 3.45 8.17
CA LEU A 48 16.41 4.36 7.10
C LEU A 48 15.86 5.80 7.24
N MET A 49 14.70 6.00 7.87
CA MET A 49 13.93 7.23 7.68
C MET A 49 13.74 8.12 8.91
N ARG A 50 14.02 9.41 8.73
CA ARG A 50 13.51 10.49 9.58
C ARG A 50 12.03 10.74 9.22
N ASN A 51 11.14 10.65 10.22
CA ASN A 51 9.69 10.77 10.04
C ASN A 51 9.31 12.16 9.50
N ASN A 52 9.05 12.27 8.20
CA ASN A 52 8.61 13.50 7.56
C ASN A 52 7.41 13.20 6.64
N LEU A 53 6.51 14.18 6.51
CA LEU A 53 5.25 13.98 5.79
C LEU A 53 5.48 13.66 4.30
N VAL A 54 6.48 14.32 3.70
CA VAL A 54 6.84 14.15 2.28
C VAL A 54 7.31 12.74 1.98
N THR A 55 8.13 12.14 2.84
CA THR A 55 8.65 10.80 2.61
C THR A 55 7.56 9.75 2.75
N ALA A 56 6.62 9.91 3.69
CA ALA A 56 5.44 9.04 3.79
C ALA A 56 4.55 9.08 2.52
N MET A 57 4.37 10.27 1.92
CA MET A 57 3.62 10.41 0.66
C MET A 57 4.31 9.72 -0.51
N ILE A 58 5.63 9.92 -0.66
CA ILE A 58 6.42 9.27 -1.73
C ILE A 58 6.35 7.75 -1.61
N PHE A 59 6.48 7.21 -0.39
CA PHE A 59 6.38 5.76 -0.18
C PHE A 59 5.00 5.22 -0.49
N THR A 60 3.94 5.91 -0.08
CA THR A 60 2.57 5.45 -0.36
C THR A 60 2.28 5.47 -1.86
N PHE A 61 2.74 6.49 -2.58
CA PHE A 61 2.63 6.55 -4.02
C PHE A 61 3.42 5.42 -4.70
N ALA A 62 4.69 5.21 -4.30
CA ALA A 62 5.52 4.16 -4.88
C ALA A 62 4.92 2.76 -4.66
N PHE A 63 4.52 2.44 -3.43
CA PHE A 63 3.96 1.12 -3.12
C PHE A 63 2.58 0.88 -3.74
N SER A 64 1.71 1.90 -3.80
CA SER A 64 0.41 1.76 -4.49
C SER A 64 0.58 1.55 -6.00
N LEU A 65 1.55 2.24 -6.62
CA LEU A 65 1.85 2.06 -8.03
C LEU A 65 2.44 0.67 -8.31
N ILE A 66 3.35 0.17 -7.45
CA ILE A 66 3.89 -1.20 -7.54
C ILE A 66 2.79 -2.24 -7.37
N LEU A 67 1.89 -2.08 -6.39
CA LEU A 67 0.80 -3.02 -6.15
C LEU A 67 -0.15 -3.08 -7.36
N ASN A 68 -0.53 -1.93 -7.90
CA ASN A 68 -1.40 -1.84 -9.07
C ASN A 68 -0.73 -2.34 -10.35
N SER A 69 0.58 -2.12 -10.53
CA SER A 69 1.32 -2.64 -11.68
C SER A 69 1.47 -4.16 -11.61
N LEU A 70 1.79 -4.72 -10.43
CA LEU A 70 1.87 -6.15 -10.22
C LEU A 70 0.50 -6.82 -10.43
N TYR A 71 -0.58 -6.22 -9.94
CA TYR A 71 -1.94 -6.72 -10.19
C TYR A 71 -2.24 -6.77 -11.70
N CYS A 72 -1.92 -5.70 -12.43
CA CYS A 72 -2.10 -5.65 -13.88
C CYS A 72 -1.17 -6.61 -14.64
N LEU A 73 -0.01 -6.98 -14.08
CA LEU A 73 0.85 -7.98 -14.70
C LEU A 73 0.26 -9.38 -14.48
N PHE A 74 -0.09 -9.72 -13.24
CA PHE A 74 -0.54 -11.06 -12.87
C PHE A 74 -1.91 -11.43 -13.44
N PHE A 75 -2.91 -10.54 -13.37
CA PHE A 75 -4.30 -10.90 -13.73
C PHE A 75 -4.66 -10.60 -15.18
N PHE A 76 -3.84 -9.84 -15.88
CA PHE A 76 -4.23 -9.18 -17.12
C PHE A 76 -3.27 -9.55 -18.26
N VAL A 77 -1.95 -9.57 -17.99
CA VAL A 77 -0.95 -10.02 -18.98
C VAL A 77 -0.91 -11.55 -19.06
N PHE A 78 -0.92 -12.27 -17.94
CA PHE A 78 -0.91 -13.74 -17.96
C PHE A 78 -2.24 -14.34 -18.42
N ASP A 79 -3.36 -13.62 -18.26
CA ASP A 79 -4.68 -14.04 -18.75
C ASP A 79 -4.88 -13.72 -20.25
N GLY A 80 -3.87 -13.13 -20.92
CA GLY A 80 -3.88 -12.87 -22.36
C GLY A 80 -4.89 -11.83 -22.82
N ILE A 81 -5.45 -11.04 -21.89
CA ILE A 81 -6.42 -9.98 -22.21
C ILE A 81 -5.66 -8.81 -22.83
N ASN A 82 -6.03 -8.39 -24.04
CA ASN A 82 -5.45 -7.20 -24.66
C ASN A 82 -5.97 -5.92 -23.98
N ILE A 83 -5.24 -5.43 -22.98
CA ILE A 83 -5.57 -4.17 -22.32
C ILE A 83 -4.90 -3.00 -23.03
N THR A 84 -5.69 -2.01 -23.42
CA THR A 84 -5.17 -0.73 -23.92
C THR A 84 -4.47 0.02 -22.79
N PHE A 85 -3.28 0.58 -23.06
CA PHE A 85 -2.51 1.39 -22.10
C PHE A 85 -3.32 2.51 -21.42
N VAL A 86 -4.32 3.06 -22.12
CA VAL A 86 -5.28 4.05 -21.61
C VAL A 86 -6.13 3.50 -20.45
N PHE A 87 -6.49 2.21 -20.46
CA PHE A 87 -7.24 1.57 -19.37
C PHE A 87 -6.37 1.48 -18.10
N TYR A 88 -5.10 1.14 -18.25
CA TYR A 88 -4.14 1.12 -17.14
C TYR A 88 -4.00 2.51 -16.49
N LEU A 89 -3.82 3.55 -17.30
CA LEU A 89 -3.72 4.93 -16.82
C LEU A 89 -5.02 5.41 -16.15
N LYS A 90 -6.18 5.07 -16.70
CA LYS A 90 -7.45 5.59 -16.21
C LYS A 90 -7.88 4.96 -14.88
N TYR A 91 -7.63 3.67 -14.67
CA TYR A 91 -8.09 2.96 -13.48
C TYR A 91 -6.99 2.79 -12.43
N TYR A 92 -5.83 2.24 -12.83
CA TYR A 92 -4.77 1.86 -11.88
C TYR A 92 -3.89 3.04 -11.47
N PHE A 93 -3.55 3.94 -12.39
CA PHE A 93 -2.77 5.13 -12.05
C PHE A 93 -3.62 6.16 -11.29
N LEU A 94 -4.88 6.34 -11.68
CA LEU A 94 -5.79 7.24 -10.98
C LEU A 94 -6.09 6.75 -9.56
N SER A 95 -6.24 5.43 -9.35
CA SER A 95 -6.33 4.82 -8.03
C SER A 95 -5.12 5.16 -7.14
N ALA A 96 -3.89 5.05 -7.66
CA ALA A 96 -2.68 5.39 -6.90
C ALA A 96 -2.63 6.88 -6.51
N ILE A 97 -3.11 7.77 -7.39
CA ILE A 97 -3.24 9.21 -7.07
C ILE A 97 -4.25 9.42 -5.95
N TYR A 98 -5.44 8.81 -6.04
CA TYR A 98 -6.46 8.92 -4.99
C TYR A 98 -5.92 8.47 -3.63
N THR A 99 -5.28 7.30 -3.56
CA THR A 99 -4.71 6.80 -2.30
C THR A 99 -3.66 7.76 -1.74
N THR A 100 -2.82 8.36 -2.59
CA THR A 100 -1.76 9.29 -2.19
C THR A 100 -2.30 10.62 -1.64
N ILE A 101 -3.42 11.11 -2.18
CA ILE A 101 -4.08 12.34 -1.70
C ILE A 101 -4.70 12.12 -0.32
N PHE A 102 -5.17 10.90 -0.01
CA PHE A 102 -5.72 10.57 1.31
C PHE A 102 -4.64 10.33 2.38
N THR A 103 -3.44 9.89 2.00
CA THR A 103 -2.31 9.66 2.92
C THR A 103 -2.01 10.79 3.91
N PRO A 104 -1.92 12.09 3.51
CA PRO A 104 -1.61 13.17 4.45
C PRO A 104 -2.67 13.35 5.53
N ILE A 105 -3.95 13.05 5.24
CA ILE A 105 -5.04 13.13 6.21
C ILE A 105 -4.83 12.10 7.31
N PHE A 106 -4.56 10.84 6.93
CA PHE A 106 -4.27 9.77 7.88
C PHE A 106 -2.98 10.03 8.67
N TYR A 107 -1.94 10.54 8.02
CA TYR A 107 -0.66 10.86 8.66
C TYR A 107 -0.83 11.94 9.75
N LEU A 108 -1.63 12.98 9.50
CA LEU A 108 -1.90 14.02 10.49
C LEU A 108 -2.67 13.48 11.71
N ILE A 109 -3.67 12.63 11.49
CA ILE A 109 -4.45 12.00 12.57
C ILE A 109 -3.53 11.16 13.46
N VAL A 110 -2.74 10.26 12.88
CA VAL A 110 -1.80 9.41 13.63
C VAL A 110 -0.78 10.26 14.38
N ARG A 111 -0.26 11.32 13.76
CA ARG A 111 0.68 12.24 14.40
C ARG A 111 0.09 12.94 15.63
N VAL A 112 -1.18 13.33 15.58
CA VAL A 112 -1.89 13.95 16.72
C VAL A 112 -2.10 12.94 17.85
N ILE A 113 -2.49 11.70 17.52
CA ILE A 113 -2.68 10.63 18.51
C ILE A 113 -1.36 10.31 19.21
N VAL A 114 -0.28 10.13 18.46
CA VAL A 114 1.05 9.82 19.04
C VAL A 114 1.55 10.94 19.94
N LYS A 115 1.30 12.22 19.61
CA LYS A 115 1.62 13.35 20.48
C LYS A 115 0.81 13.40 21.78
N LYS A 116 -0.34 12.73 21.85
CA LYS A 116 -1.22 12.69 23.02
C LYS A 116 -0.88 11.55 23.98
N PHE A 117 -0.21 10.50 23.48
CA PHE A 117 0.18 9.31 24.24
C PHE A 117 1.67 9.29 24.64
N ASN A 118 2.43 10.32 24.27
CA ASN A 118 3.80 10.61 24.72
C ASN A 118 3.77 11.82 25.64
#